data_AF-A0A830EB13-F1
#
_entry.id   AF-A0A830EB13-F1
#
_cell.length_a   1.000
_cell.length_b   1.000
_cell.length_c   1.000
_cell.angle_alpha   90.00
_cell.angle_beta   90.00
_cell.angle_gamma   90.00
#
_symmetry.space_group_name_H-M   'P 1'
#
loop_
_entity.id
_entity.type
_entity.pdbx_description
1 polymer ?
#
loop_
_entity_poly.entity_id
_entity_poly.type
_entity_poly.pdbx_seq_one_letter_code
_entity_poly.pdbx_strand_id
1 'polypeptide(L)' 'MCAFLAINARCKTLVTYGLLVHLGNGVYDITREGGEYLAGELDARDLAPE' A
#
# COMPACT_ATOMS: atom_id res chain seq x y z
N MET A 1 -13.73 17.89 0.05
CA MET A 1 -14.15 16.52 -0.27
C MET A 1 -13.21 15.75 -1.20
N CYS A 2 -12.13 16.31 -1.76
CA CYS A 2 -11.31 15.61 -2.79
C CYS A 2 -10.18 14.69 -2.28
N ALA A 3 -9.79 14.73 -0.99
CA ALA A 3 -8.62 13.99 -0.52
C ALA A 3 -8.84 12.46 -0.34
N PHE A 4 -10.07 12.03 -0.07
CA PHE A 4 -10.34 10.64 0.31
C PHE A 4 -10.28 9.66 -0.87
N LEU A 5 -10.71 10.08 -2.06
CA LEU A 5 -10.65 9.25 -3.28
C LEU A 5 -9.20 8.91 -3.67
N ALA A 6 -8.28 9.86 -3.48
CA ALA A 6 -6.87 9.70 -3.82
C ALA A 6 -6.16 8.69 -2.91
N ILE A 7 -6.50 8.67 -1.60
CA ILE A 7 -5.95 7.71 -0.65
C ILE A 7 -6.36 6.28 -1.03
N ASN A 8 -7.65 6.06 -1.31
CA ASN A 8 -8.14 4.71 -1.57
C ASN A 8 -7.57 4.12 -2.86
N ALA A 9 -7.44 4.94 -3.91
CA ALA A 9 -6.78 4.56 -5.15
C ALA A 9 -5.31 4.16 -4.91
N ARG A 10 -4.58 4.94 -4.10
CA ARG A 10 -3.18 4.64 -3.77
C ARG A 10 -3.02 3.40 -2.89
N CYS A 11 -3.91 3.19 -1.93
CA CYS A 11 -3.91 1.97 -1.11
C CYS A 11 -4.16 0.73 -1.99
N LYS A 12 -5.05 0.80 -2.98
CA LYS A 12 -5.23 -0.30 -3.95
C LYS A 12 -3.97 -0.60 -4.75
N THR A 13 -3.24 0.42 -5.18
CA THR A 13 -1.93 0.22 -5.83
C THR A 13 -0.93 -0.43 -4.86
N LEU A 14 -0.86 -0.01 -3.61
CA LEU A 14 0.05 -0.62 -2.62
C LEU A 14 -0.31 -2.09 -2.34
N VAL A 15 -1.59 -2.44 -2.38
CA VAL A 15 -2.04 -3.85 -2.30
C VAL A 15 -1.53 -4.68 -3.47
N THR A 16 -1.49 -4.13 -4.70
CA THR A 16 -0.97 -4.89 -5.87
C THR A 16 0.52 -5.21 -5.78
N TYR A 17 1.27 -4.56 -4.88
CA TYR A 17 2.69 -4.83 -4.63
C TYR A 17 2.93 -5.56 -3.30
N GLY A 18 1.88 -6.07 -2.65
CA GLY A 18 2.03 -6.78 -1.37
C GLY A 18 2.32 -5.92 -0.15
N LEU A 19 2.31 -4.60 -0.31
CA LEU A 19 2.67 -3.66 0.77
C LEU A 19 1.52 -3.43 1.76
N LEU A 20 0.28 -3.71 1.34
CA LEU A 20 -0.91 -3.61 2.16
C LEU A 20 -1.81 -4.82 1.93
N VAL A 21 -2.58 -5.19 2.95
CA VAL A 21 -3.65 -6.19 2.85
C VAL A 21 -4.99 -5.47 2.98
N HIS A 22 -5.89 -5.66 2.00
CA HIS A 22 -7.22 -5.08 2.07
C HIS A 22 -8.14 -5.96 2.93
N LEU A 23 -8.54 -5.46 4.10
CA LEU A 23 -9.41 -6.17 5.05
C LEU A 23 -10.92 -5.93 4.78
N GLY A 24 -11.26 -5.01 3.88
CA GLY A 24 -12.64 -4.65 3.53
C GLY A 24 -13.08 -3.29 4.06
N ASN A 25 -14.17 -2.73 3.52
CA ASN A 25 -14.72 -1.41 3.89
C ASN A 25 -13.70 -0.24 3.85
N GLY A 26 -12.65 -0.35 3.04
CA GLY A 26 -11.58 0.65 2.98
C GLY A 26 -10.60 0.60 4.15
N VAL A 27 -10.62 -0.48 4.93
CA VAL A 27 -9.61 -0.79 5.94
C VAL A 27 -8.48 -1.59 5.29
N TYR A 28 -7.25 -1.19 5.59
CA TYR A 28 -6.03 -1.82 5.12
C TYR A 28 -5.15 -2.15 6.31
N ASP A 29 -4.52 -3.32 6.28
CA ASP A 29 -3.46 -3.68 7.20
C ASP A 29 -2.10 -3.52 6.51
N ILE A 30 -1.06 -3.22 7.29
CA ILE A 30 0.29 -3.03 6.76
C ILE A 30 1.08 -4.33 6.86
N THR A 31 1.70 -4.74 5.76
CA THR A 31 2.62 -5.88 5.76
C THR A 31 3.99 -5.47 6.30
N ARG A 32 4.86 -6.44 6.56
CA ARG A 32 6.23 -6.15 6.99
C ARG A 32 6.98 -5.35 5.91
N GLU A 33 6.87 -5.78 4.65
CA GLU A 33 7.44 -5.08 3.49
C GLU A 33 6.83 -3.68 3.34
N GLY A 34 5.52 -3.53 3.58
CA GLY A 34 4.87 -2.23 3.63
C GLY A 34 5.42 -1.29 4.70
N GLY A 35 5.73 -1.83 5.88
CA GLY A 35 6.39 -1.09 6.95
C GLY A 35 7.78 -0.61 6.56
N GLU A 36 8.58 -1.49 5.94
CA GLU A 36 9.91 -1.16 5.42
C GLU A 36 9.84 -0.12 4.28
N TYR A 37 8.84 -0.21 3.40
CA TYR A 37 8.58 0.79 2.36
C TYR A 37 8.25 2.18 2.94
N LEU A 38 7.40 2.24 3.97
CA LEU A 38 7.07 3.50 4.63
C LEU A 38 8.24 4.07 5.45
N ALA A 39 9.11 3.21 5.97
CA ALA A 39 10.35 3.60 6.62
C ALA A 39 11.43 4.07 5.63
N GLY A 40 11.25 3.81 4.33
CA GLY A 40 12.24 4.11 3.29
C GLY A 40 13.39 3.11 3.23
N GLU A 41 13.29 2.00 3.95
CA GLU A 41 14.26 0.90 3.99
C GLU A 41 14.10 -0.05 2.78
N LEU A 42 12.93 -0.03 2.15
CA LEU A 42 12.62 -0.80 0.95
C LEU A 42 12.52 0.11 -0.28
N ASP A 43 13.30 -0.21 -1.32
CA ASP A 43 13.27 0.50 -2.59
C ASP A 43 12.11 0.00 -3.47
N ALA A 44 11.16 0.89 -3.75
CA ALA A 44 9.99 0.55 -4.57
C ALA A 44 10.33 0.20 -6.02
N ARG A 45 11.54 0.51 -6.50
CA ARG A 45 11.99 0.12 -7.84
C ARG A 45 12.20 -1.40 -7.97
N ASP A 46 12.40 -2.07 -6.84
CA ASP A 46 12.64 -3.51 -6.77
C ASP A 46 11.34 -4.32 -6.60
N LEU A 47 10.20 -3.64 -6.42
CA LEU A 47 8.89 -4.29 -6.28
C LEU A 47 8.30 -4.66 -7.64
N ALA A 48 7.96 -5.93 -7.80
CA ALA A 48 7.10 -6.41 -8.87
C ALA A 48 5.66 -6.52 -8.35
N PRO A 49 4.64 -6.18 -9.17
CA PRO A 49 3.27 -6.47 -8.81
C PRO A 49 3.03 -7.97 -8.73
N GLU A 50 2.23 -8.39 -7.75
CA GLU A 50 1.87 -9.79 -7.50
C GLU A 50 0.80 -10.32 -8.46
#